data_AF-A0A835D499-F1
#
_entry.id   AF-A0A835D499-F1
#
_cell.length_a   1.000
_cell.length_b   1.000
_cell.length_c   1.000
_cell.angle_alpha   90.00
_cell.angle_beta   90.00
_cell.angle_gamma   90.00
#
_symmetry.space_group_name_H-M   'P 1'
#
loop_
_entity.id
_entity.type
_entity.pdbx_description
1 polymer ?
#
loop_
_entity_poly.entity_id
_entity_poly.type
_entity_poly.pdbx_seq_one_letter_code
_entity_poly.pdbx_strand_id
1 'polypeptide(L)'
;MLFLKMDPMKLLSLLSVHWWWLYHIQQTDYEIHLLSKIFQLTTTPAPGSDVMRRRERANAFCESIRALDATDLPATSVREFLLPAIQNLLKDPDSLDPAHKEALEIIMKERSGGTFEALSKVMGAHLGIASSMTSFFGEGGLLSKKESGDPPEPVDSPNPAPQSPAEDTRFRRIMRGNFGDIMKRQSQGP
;
A
#
# COMPACT_ATOMS: atom_id res chain seq x y z
N MET A 1 56.23 5.15 -10.23
CA MET A 1 56.71 5.21 -11.63
C MET A 1 56.04 4.10 -12.45
N LEU A 2 54.71 4.15 -12.61
CA LEU A 2 53.92 3.14 -13.36
C LEU A 2 52.97 3.75 -14.40
N PHE A 3 52.90 5.08 -14.51
CA PHE A 3 52.00 5.79 -15.44
C PHE A 3 52.52 5.91 -16.88
N LEU A 4 53.74 5.45 -17.18
CA LEU A 4 54.44 5.77 -18.43
C LEU A 4 54.18 4.80 -19.61
N LYS A 5 53.22 3.87 -19.50
CA LYS A 5 52.90 2.93 -20.58
C LYS A 5 51.40 2.62 -20.71
N MET A 6 50.52 3.59 -20.43
CA MET A 6 49.10 3.41 -20.65
C MET A 6 48.67 4.07 -21.96
N ASP A 7 47.90 3.33 -22.77
CA ASP A 7 47.33 3.81 -24.03
C ASP A 7 46.45 5.05 -23.77
N PRO A 8 46.61 6.15 -24.54
CA PRO A 8 45.82 7.37 -24.35
C PRO A 8 44.31 7.12 -24.40
N MET A 9 43.84 6.15 -25.18
CA MET A 9 42.42 5.78 -25.24
C MET A 9 41.94 5.12 -23.93
N LYS A 10 42.80 4.31 -23.30
CA LYS A 10 42.51 3.74 -21.97
C LYS A 10 42.52 4.81 -20.89
N LEU A 11 43.42 5.79 -20.98
CA LEU A 11 43.45 6.92 -20.04
C LEU A 11 42.17 7.76 -20.13
N LEU A 12 41.72 8.10 -21.35
CA LEU A 12 40.48 8.85 -21.57
C LEU A 12 39.24 8.08 -21.08
N SER A 13 39.18 6.77 -21.32
CA SER A 13 38.11 5.91 -20.81
C SER A 13 38.07 5.90 -19.28
N LEU A 14 39.21 5.73 -18.62
CA LEU A 14 39.29 5.73 -17.15
C LEU A 14 38.91 7.09 -16.55
N LEU A 15 39.35 8.19 -17.17
CA LEU A 15 38.94 9.53 -16.76
C LEU A 15 37.44 9.73 -16.92
N SER A 16 36.84 9.29 -18.02
CA SER A 16 35.38 9.40 -18.24
C SER A 16 34.58 8.63 -17.20
N VAL A 17 34.98 7.38 -16.88
CA VAL A 17 34.34 6.57 -15.84
C VAL A 17 34.49 7.22 -14.46
N HIS A 18 35.68 7.74 -14.15
CA HIS A 18 35.93 8.43 -12.88
C HIS A 18 35.11 9.70 -12.73
N TRP A 19 34.99 10.50 -13.80
CA TRP A 19 34.14 11.71 -13.80
C TRP A 19 32.65 11.38 -13.65
N TRP A 20 32.16 10.34 -14.32
CA TRP A 20 30.79 9.88 -14.15
C TRP A 20 30.52 9.39 -12.72
N TRP A 21 31.47 8.65 -12.14
CA TRP A 21 31.38 8.20 -10.75
C TRP A 21 31.38 9.36 -9.75
N LEU A 22 32.25 10.36 -9.94
CA LEU A 22 32.26 11.57 -9.12
C LEU A 22 30.94 12.35 -9.24
N TYR A 23 30.40 12.48 -10.44
CA TYR A 23 29.11 13.13 -10.66
C TYR A 23 27.99 12.40 -9.92
N HIS A 24 27.96 11.06 -9.99
CA HIS A 24 26.98 10.25 -9.29
C HIS A 24 27.12 10.39 -7.76
N ILE A 25 28.34 10.38 -7.22
CA ILE A 25 28.57 10.58 -5.78
C ILE A 25 28.08 11.94 -5.34
N GLN A 26 28.46 12.99 -6.07
CA GLN A 26 28.07 14.35 -5.74
C GLN A 26 26.55 14.52 -5.80
N GLN A 27 25.89 13.88 -6.76
CA GLN A 27 24.44 13.85 -6.87
C GLN A 27 23.81 13.14 -5.66
N THR A 28 24.31 11.95 -5.29
CA THR A 28 23.79 11.21 -4.13
C THR A 28 24.00 11.97 -2.81
N ASP A 29 25.14 12.63 -2.61
CA ASP A 29 25.41 13.42 -1.40
C ASP A 29 24.42 14.58 -1.26
N TYR A 30 24.09 15.24 -2.39
CA TYR A 30 23.11 16.32 -2.42
C TYR A 30 21.71 15.83 -2.07
N GLU A 31 21.28 14.70 -2.64
CA GLU A 31 19.95 14.10 -2.36
C GLU A 31 19.82 13.70 -0.89
N ILE A 32 20.85 13.09 -0.31
CA ILE A 32 20.90 12.73 1.11
C ILE A 32 20.82 13.98 1.99
N HIS A 33 21.54 15.05 1.62
CA HIS A 33 21.49 16.32 2.34
C HIS A 33 20.08 16.92 2.34
N LEU A 34 19.43 16.97 1.17
CA LEU A 34 18.06 17.46 1.03
C LEU A 34 17.08 16.63 1.86
N LEU A 35 17.18 15.30 1.77
CA LEU A 35 16.32 14.39 2.50
C LEU A 35 16.47 14.56 4.03
N SER A 36 17.71 14.71 4.51
CA SER A 36 17.97 15.01 5.92
C SER A 36 17.34 16.33 6.36
N LYS A 37 17.38 17.37 5.51
CA LYS A 37 16.72 18.66 5.77
C LYS A 37 15.21 18.54 5.79
N ILE A 38 14.60 17.81 4.85
CA ILE A 38 13.16 17.54 4.84
C ILE A 38 12.77 16.84 6.13
N PHE A 39 13.47 15.78 6.52
CA PHE A 39 13.23 15.09 7.78
C PHE A 39 13.22 16.05 8.97
N GLN A 40 14.28 16.86 9.14
CA GLN A 40 14.36 17.87 10.22
C GLN A 40 13.17 18.83 10.19
N LEU A 41 12.79 19.32 9.01
CA LEU A 41 11.67 20.26 8.87
C LEU A 41 10.32 19.60 9.16
N THR A 42 10.12 18.33 8.80
CA THR A 42 8.89 17.58 9.14
C THR A 42 8.75 17.32 10.64
N THR A 43 9.85 17.22 11.38
CA THR A 43 9.81 17.11 12.85
C THR A 43 9.42 18.42 13.53
N THR A 44 9.55 19.55 12.84
CA THR A 44 9.26 20.87 13.39
C THR A 44 7.75 21.12 13.38
N PRO A 45 7.10 21.34 14.55
CA PRO A 45 5.69 21.67 14.61
C PRO A 45 5.37 22.89 13.76
N ALA A 46 4.23 22.89 13.06
CA ALA A 46 3.81 24.08 12.35
C ALA A 46 3.54 25.21 13.36
N PRO A 47 4.14 26.40 13.20
CA PRO A 47 3.77 27.51 14.05
C PRO A 47 2.29 27.87 13.75
N GLY A 48 1.48 28.06 14.77
CA GLY A 48 0.08 28.51 14.59
C GLY A 48 -0.92 27.42 14.19
N SER A 49 -2.19 27.70 14.47
CA SER A 49 -3.34 26.81 14.23
C SER A 49 -3.91 26.91 12.81
N ASP A 50 -3.29 27.69 11.93
CA ASP A 50 -3.76 27.91 10.56
C ASP A 50 -3.66 26.62 9.73
N VAL A 51 -4.83 26.04 9.47
CA VAL A 51 -5.00 24.80 8.69
C VAL A 51 -4.49 24.97 7.26
N MET A 52 -4.72 26.13 6.63
CA MET A 52 -4.31 26.34 5.23
C MET A 52 -2.80 26.36 5.12
N ARG A 53 -2.14 27.05 6.05
CA ARG A 53 -0.67 27.09 6.11
C ARG A 53 -0.05 25.72 6.42
N ARG A 54 -0.68 24.93 7.29
CA ARG A 54 -0.25 23.54 7.53
C ARG A 54 -0.35 22.71 6.26
N ARG A 55 -1.44 22.85 5.51
CA ARG A 55 -1.66 22.13 4.25
C ARG A 55 -0.68 22.54 3.16
N GLU A 56 -0.43 23.83 2.97
CA GLU A 56 0.58 24.32 2.02
C GLU A 56 1.97 23.75 2.33
N ARG A 57 2.34 23.74 3.62
CA ARG A 57 3.60 23.17 4.07
C ARG A 57 3.68 21.66 3.83
N ALA A 58 2.62 20.92 4.15
CA ALA A 58 2.54 19.48 3.95
C ALA A 58 2.62 19.11 2.45
N ASN A 59 1.91 19.84 1.60
CA ASN A 59 1.98 19.70 0.15
C ASN A 59 3.41 19.88 -0.37
N ALA A 60 4.10 20.96 0.05
CA ALA A 60 5.49 21.20 -0.34
C ALA A 60 6.43 20.04 0.04
N PHE A 61 6.27 19.48 1.25
CA PHE A 61 7.02 18.29 1.65
C PHE A 61 6.66 17.05 0.84
N CYS A 62 5.37 16.83 0.55
CA CYS A 62 4.93 15.69 -0.25
C CYS A 62 5.52 15.74 -1.67
N GLU A 63 5.47 16.89 -2.35
CA GLU A 63 6.06 17.05 -3.68
C GLU A 63 7.58 16.86 -3.64
N SER A 64 8.25 17.36 -2.60
CA SER A 64 9.69 17.15 -2.41
C SER A 64 10.03 15.67 -2.21
N ILE A 65 9.24 14.96 -1.41
CA ILE A 65 9.40 13.52 -1.18
C ILE A 65 9.15 12.73 -2.45
N ARG A 66 8.11 13.05 -3.23
CA ARG A 66 7.83 12.40 -4.51
C ARG A 66 8.95 12.60 -5.53
N ALA A 67 9.54 13.80 -5.58
CA ALA A 67 10.67 14.08 -6.44
C ALA A 67 11.91 13.26 -6.03
N LEU A 68 12.20 13.18 -4.72
CA LEU A 68 13.29 12.35 -4.19
C LEU A 68 13.04 10.84 -4.34
N ASP A 69 11.78 10.41 -4.30
CA ASP A 69 11.42 9.01 -4.51
C ASP A 69 11.62 8.57 -5.97
N ALA A 70 11.67 9.50 -6.92
CA ALA A 70 12.06 9.19 -8.30
C ALA A 70 13.58 9.02 -8.49
N THR A 71 14.39 9.23 -7.44
CA THR A 71 15.86 9.08 -7.48
C THR A 71 16.32 7.81 -6.78
N ASP A 72 17.57 7.42 -7.08
CA ASP A 72 18.21 6.23 -6.51
C ASP A 72 18.84 6.55 -5.15
N LEU A 73 17.98 6.61 -4.12
CA LEU A 73 18.39 6.86 -2.75
C LEU A 73 19.02 5.60 -2.10
N PRO A 74 20.16 5.73 -1.40
CA PRO A 74 20.73 4.63 -0.62
C PRO A 74 19.77 4.10 0.45
N ALA A 75 19.76 2.78 0.66
CA ALA A 75 18.88 2.11 1.62
C ALA A 75 19.08 2.56 3.09
N THR A 76 20.25 3.11 3.43
CA THR A 76 20.52 3.74 4.72
C THR A 76 19.70 5.02 4.88
N SER A 77 19.83 5.95 3.94
CA SER A 77 19.14 7.24 3.93
C SER A 77 17.62 7.10 3.85
N VAL A 78 17.13 6.08 3.15
CA VAL A 78 15.70 5.73 3.13
C VAL A 78 15.21 5.41 4.55
N ARG A 79 15.92 4.55 5.29
CA ARG A 79 15.52 4.11 6.64
C ARG A 79 15.71 5.19 7.70
N GLU A 80 16.76 6.00 7.58
CA GLU A 80 17.12 7.02 8.57
C GLU A 80 16.38 8.34 8.38
N PHE A 81 16.01 8.71 7.14
CA PHE A 81 15.42 10.02 6.85
C PHE A 81 14.09 9.94 6.10
N LEU A 82 13.99 9.18 5.01
CA LEU A 82 12.76 9.15 4.18
C LEU A 82 11.56 8.58 4.93
N LEU A 83 11.67 7.35 5.44
CA LEU A 83 10.56 6.69 6.13
C LEU A 83 10.12 7.48 7.38
N PRO A 84 11.03 7.97 8.24
CA PRO A 84 10.65 8.83 9.35
C PRO A 84 10.00 10.16 8.93
N ALA A 85 10.44 10.78 7.84
CA ALA A 85 9.82 12.01 7.32
C ALA A 85 8.38 11.76 6.86
N ILE A 86 8.15 10.67 6.12
CA ILE A 86 6.81 10.27 5.68
C ILE A 86 5.91 10.01 6.90
N GLN A 87 6.41 9.26 7.90
CA GLN A 87 5.68 9.00 9.13
C GLN A 87 5.31 10.28 9.88
N ASN A 88 6.17 11.31 9.88
CA ASN A 88 5.85 12.58 10.51
C ASN A 88 4.70 13.32 9.81
N LEU A 89 4.64 13.27 8.48
CA LEU A 89 3.55 13.87 7.72
C LEU A 89 2.22 13.13 7.96
N LEU A 90 2.25 11.80 8.01
CA LEU A 90 1.06 10.98 8.21
C LEU A 90 0.44 11.08 9.62
N LYS A 91 1.14 11.71 10.58
CA LYS A 91 0.59 12.00 11.92
C LYS A 91 -0.51 13.07 11.91
N ASP A 92 -0.52 13.95 10.91
CA ASP A 92 -1.51 15.03 10.75
C ASP A 92 -2.19 14.90 9.38
N PRO A 93 -3.02 13.84 9.17
CA PRO A 93 -3.62 13.56 7.87
C PRO A 93 -4.59 14.64 7.41
N ASP A 94 -5.15 15.44 8.32
CA ASP A 94 -6.04 16.56 7.99
C ASP A 94 -5.32 17.69 7.23
N SER A 95 -3.98 17.72 7.30
CA SER A 95 -3.14 18.64 6.54
C SER A 95 -2.79 18.12 5.14
N LEU A 96 -3.08 16.86 4.82
CA LEU A 96 -2.80 16.24 3.53
C LEU A 96 -4.09 16.12 2.72
N ASP A 97 -3.99 16.32 1.41
CA ASP A 97 -5.08 15.88 0.54
C ASP A 97 -5.03 14.35 0.32
N PRO A 98 -6.13 13.73 -0.09
CA PRO A 98 -6.20 12.27 -0.25
C PRO A 98 -5.15 11.72 -1.22
N ALA A 99 -4.82 12.44 -2.29
CA ALA A 99 -3.86 11.97 -3.29
C ALA A 99 -2.43 11.97 -2.76
N HIS A 100 -2.04 13.00 -2.00
CA HIS A 100 -0.75 13.04 -1.31
C HIS A 100 -0.64 11.97 -0.24
N LYS A 101 -1.70 11.74 0.53
CA LYS A 101 -1.71 10.69 1.55
C LYS A 101 -1.48 9.32 0.92
N GLU A 102 -2.22 8.98 -0.13
CA GLU A 102 -2.05 7.69 -0.84
C GLU A 102 -0.65 7.54 -1.42
N ALA A 103 -0.10 8.58 -2.05
CA ALA A 103 1.25 8.55 -2.59
C ALA A 103 2.30 8.28 -1.49
N LEU A 104 2.18 8.96 -0.35
CA LEU A 104 3.08 8.76 0.79
C LEU A 104 2.97 7.34 1.37
N GLU A 105 1.77 6.76 1.44
CA GLU A 105 1.56 5.38 1.90
C GLU A 105 2.17 4.35 0.93
N ILE A 106 2.04 4.57 -0.39
CA ILE A 106 2.66 3.73 -1.42
C ILE A 106 4.19 3.77 -1.29
N ILE A 107 4.77 4.97 -1.26
CA ILE A 107 6.23 5.15 -1.12
C ILE A 107 6.71 4.50 0.18
N MET A 108 6.02 4.72 1.29
CA MET A 108 6.37 4.11 2.57
C MET A 108 6.34 2.58 2.49
N LYS A 109 5.34 2.00 1.81
CA LYS A 109 5.23 0.56 1.63
C LYS A 109 6.37 0.02 0.76
N GLU A 110 6.58 0.59 -0.42
CA GLU A 110 7.57 0.13 -1.41
C GLU A 110 9.00 0.25 -0.87
N ARG A 111 9.31 1.38 -0.22
CA ARG A 111 10.65 1.66 0.32
C ARG A 111 10.96 0.97 1.65
N SER A 112 9.95 0.45 2.35
CA SER A 112 10.15 -0.31 3.60
C SER A 112 10.71 -1.73 3.41
N GLY A 113 10.91 -2.17 2.16
CA GLY A 113 11.53 -3.46 1.85
C GLY A 113 10.74 -4.67 2.35
N GLY A 114 9.40 -4.57 2.41
CA GLY A 114 8.52 -5.66 2.87
C GLY A 114 8.48 -5.88 4.38
N THR A 115 9.34 -5.21 5.16
CA THR A 115 9.31 -5.26 6.63
C THR A 115 7.98 -4.71 7.18
N PHE A 116 7.39 -3.71 6.50
CA PHE A 116 6.07 -3.20 6.84
C PHE A 116 4.95 -4.25 6.63
N GLU A 117 5.03 -5.08 5.58
CA GLU A 117 4.06 -6.19 5.42
C GLU A 117 4.21 -7.25 6.52
N ALA A 118 5.43 -7.52 6.98
CA ALA A 118 5.67 -8.44 8.09
C ALA A 118 5.16 -7.89 9.43
N LEU A 119 5.39 -6.61 9.72
CA LEU A 119 4.92 -5.97 10.96
C LEU A 119 3.41 -5.70 10.95
N SER A 120 2.83 -5.32 9.81
CA SER A 120 1.37 -5.14 9.67
C SER A 120 0.61 -6.47 9.82
N LYS A 121 1.19 -7.59 9.35
CA LYS A 121 0.70 -8.94 9.65
C LYS A 121 0.79 -9.30 11.14
N VAL A 122 1.80 -8.81 11.86
CA VAL A 122 1.95 -9.03 13.31
C VAL A 122 0.99 -8.16 14.14
N MET A 123 0.73 -6.91 13.73
CA MET A 123 -0.30 -6.07 14.38
C MET A 123 -1.73 -6.54 14.10
N GLY A 124 -1.98 -7.22 12.97
CA GLY A 124 -3.23 -7.94 12.71
C GLY A 124 -3.35 -9.26 13.48
N ALA A 125 -2.23 -9.89 13.86
CA ALA A 125 -2.22 -11.16 14.60
C ALA A 125 -2.35 -10.99 16.13
N HIS A 126 -2.03 -9.82 16.69
CA HIS A 126 -2.22 -9.55 18.13
C HIS A 126 -3.61 -8.99 18.50
N LEU A 127 -4.48 -8.70 17.52
CA LEU A 127 -5.92 -8.52 17.75
C LEU A 127 -6.73 -9.81 17.47
N GLY A 128 -6.03 -10.94 17.30
CA GLY A 128 -6.59 -12.16 16.76
C GLY A 128 -6.45 -13.40 17.64
N ILE A 129 -6.32 -13.28 18.96
CA ILE A 129 -6.48 -14.45 19.85
C ILE A 129 -7.49 -14.15 20.98
N ALA A 130 -8.69 -14.66 20.74
CA ALA A 130 -9.65 -15.25 21.69
C ALA A 130 -10.16 -14.43 22.89
N SER A 131 -11.36 -13.85 22.72
CA SER A 131 -12.45 -13.74 23.72
C SER A 131 -13.57 -12.95 23.02
N SER A 132 -14.82 -13.35 22.88
CA SER A 132 -15.62 -14.41 23.48
C SER A 132 -16.74 -14.78 22.51
N MET A 133 -17.24 -16.02 22.65
CA MET A 133 -18.47 -16.50 22.05
C MET A 133 -19.62 -15.52 22.30
N THR A 134 -20.27 -15.03 21.24
CA THR A 134 -21.67 -14.57 21.32
C THR A 134 -22.43 -15.18 20.15
N SER A 135 -23.51 -15.85 20.53
CA SER A 135 -24.41 -16.67 19.74
C SER A 135 -25.00 -15.94 18.53
N PHE A 136 -24.95 -16.54 17.35
CA PHE A 136 -25.91 -16.21 16.29
C PHE A 136 -26.15 -17.39 15.33
N PHE A 137 -26.70 -18.48 15.88
CA PHE A 137 -27.49 -19.42 15.09
C PHE A 137 -28.45 -20.17 16.02
N GLY A 138 -29.76 -19.94 15.84
CA GLY A 138 -30.79 -20.78 16.44
C GLY A 138 -31.82 -20.03 17.26
N GLU A 139 -32.79 -19.40 16.60
CA GLU A 139 -34.16 -19.43 17.11
C GLU A 139 -35.13 -19.41 15.93
N GLY A 140 -35.34 -20.59 15.36
CA GLY A 140 -36.52 -20.91 14.56
C GLY A 140 -37.69 -21.06 15.51
N GLY A 141 -38.51 -20.02 15.60
CA GLY A 141 -39.84 -20.14 16.18
C GLY A 141 -40.69 -21.04 15.29
N LEU A 142 -41.29 -22.05 15.90
CA LEU A 142 -42.68 -22.49 15.75
C LEU A 142 -42.81 -23.99 16.06
N LEU A 143 -43.29 -24.26 17.29
CA LEU A 143 -44.46 -25.11 17.54
C LEU A 143 -44.45 -26.50 16.88
N SER A 144 -44.04 -27.53 17.63
CA SER A 144 -44.68 -28.87 17.61
C SER A 144 -44.20 -29.78 18.76
N LYS A 145 -45.02 -29.84 19.81
CA LYS A 145 -45.67 -31.05 20.38
C LYS A 145 -44.86 -32.39 20.40
N LYS A 146 -44.55 -32.81 21.65
CA LYS A 146 -44.75 -34.16 22.25
C LYS A 146 -43.62 -35.21 22.20
N GLU A 147 -43.04 -35.45 23.38
CA GLU A 147 -42.84 -36.72 24.14
C GLU A 147 -42.11 -37.95 23.53
N SER A 148 -41.16 -38.44 24.35
CA SER A 148 -40.71 -39.83 24.58
C SER A 148 -39.70 -40.52 23.65
N GLY A 149 -38.62 -41.06 24.27
CA GLY A 149 -38.00 -42.34 23.87
C GLY A 149 -36.50 -42.33 23.49
N ASP A 150 -35.69 -42.98 24.32
CA ASP A 150 -34.26 -43.41 24.23
C ASP A 150 -34.00 -44.48 23.11
N PRO A 151 -32.80 -45.11 22.91
CA PRO A 151 -31.43 -44.71 22.51
C PRO A 151 -30.91 -45.42 21.18
N PRO A 152 -29.61 -45.78 20.94
CA PRO A 152 -28.68 -45.24 19.91
C PRO A 152 -28.22 -46.25 18.80
N GLU A 153 -27.16 -45.90 18.03
CA GLU A 153 -26.22 -46.74 17.20
C GLU A 153 -26.36 -46.72 15.62
N PRO A 154 -25.38 -47.19 14.80
CA PRO A 154 -24.13 -46.48 14.40
C PRO A 154 -23.69 -46.67 12.90
N VAL A 155 -22.51 -46.10 12.51
CA VAL A 155 -21.57 -46.43 11.37
C VAL A 155 -22.04 -46.36 9.89
N ASP A 156 -21.34 -45.59 9.03
CA ASP A 156 -20.44 -46.10 7.95
C ASP A 156 -20.01 -45.02 6.91
N SER A 157 -18.75 -45.10 6.50
CA SER A 157 -18.13 -44.49 5.27
C SER A 157 -17.78 -45.67 4.33
N PRO A 158 -17.51 -45.59 2.98
CA PRO A 158 -16.76 -44.55 2.23
C PRO A 158 -17.12 -44.30 0.70
N ASN A 159 -16.56 -43.22 0.10
CA ASN A 159 -16.14 -42.87 -1.31
C ASN A 159 -16.76 -43.55 -2.59
N PRO A 160 -16.77 -43.01 -3.85
CA PRO A 160 -15.96 -41.92 -4.48
C PRO A 160 -16.67 -40.91 -5.46
N ALA A 161 -15.94 -39.87 -5.89
CA ALA A 161 -16.28 -38.71 -6.80
C ALA A 161 -16.74 -39.09 -8.25
N PRO A 162 -17.06 -38.17 -9.22
CA PRO A 162 -16.99 -36.69 -9.30
C PRO A 162 -18.20 -35.97 -9.99
N GLN A 163 -18.39 -34.65 -9.82
CA GLN A 163 -19.02 -33.74 -10.84
C GLN A 163 -19.07 -32.28 -10.37
N SER A 164 -18.37 -31.38 -11.07
CA SER A 164 -18.65 -29.94 -11.12
C SER A 164 -19.76 -29.70 -12.16
N PRO A 165 -20.65 -28.70 -11.98
CA PRO A 165 -20.44 -27.47 -12.75
C PRO A 165 -20.93 -26.17 -12.08
N ALA A 166 -20.15 -25.12 -12.37
CA ALA A 166 -20.56 -23.74 -12.57
C ALA A 166 -21.24 -23.00 -11.40
N GLU A 167 -20.40 -22.33 -10.62
CA GLU A 167 -20.74 -21.08 -9.95
C GLU A 167 -21.10 -20.03 -11.02
N ASP A 168 -22.36 -20.00 -11.46
CA ASP A 168 -22.90 -18.86 -12.22
C ASP A 168 -23.06 -17.68 -11.25
N THR A 169 -21.92 -17.07 -10.95
CA THR A 169 -21.80 -15.85 -10.18
C THR A 169 -22.60 -14.75 -10.87
N ARG A 170 -23.43 -14.09 -10.07
CA ARG A 170 -24.26 -12.90 -10.31
C ARG A 170 -23.78 -11.93 -11.40
N PHE A 171 -22.47 -11.83 -11.62
CA PHE A 171 -21.84 -11.05 -12.69
C PHE A 171 -22.23 -11.49 -14.11
N ARG A 172 -22.40 -12.79 -14.38
CA ARG A 172 -22.75 -13.28 -15.74
C ARG A 172 -24.17 -12.92 -16.15
N ARG A 173 -25.08 -12.77 -15.17
CA ARG A 173 -26.47 -12.30 -15.39
C ARG A 173 -26.52 -10.82 -15.75
N ILE A 174 -25.62 -10.01 -15.22
CA ILE A 174 -25.60 -8.55 -15.44
C ILE A 174 -25.13 -8.23 -16.87
N MET A 175 -24.13 -8.94 -17.41
CA MET A 175 -23.65 -8.69 -18.78
C MET A 175 -24.61 -9.10 -19.90
N ARG A 176 -25.66 -9.90 -19.60
CA ARG A 176 -26.64 -10.38 -20.60
C ARG A 176 -28.01 -9.70 -20.50
N GLY A 177 -28.19 -8.73 -19.60
CA GLY A 177 -29.47 -8.08 -19.36
C GLY A 177 -29.48 -6.58 -19.70
N ASN A 178 -30.43 -6.17 -20.55
CA ASN A 178 -31.02 -4.83 -20.61
C ASN A 178 -30.58 -3.74 -21.62
N PHE A 179 -29.98 -4.08 -22.78
CA PHE A 179 -29.86 -3.11 -23.90
C PHE A 179 -31.04 -3.10 -24.90
N GLY A 180 -32.11 -3.86 -24.64
CA GLY A 180 -33.26 -3.97 -25.57
C GLY A 180 -34.27 -2.82 -25.54
N ASP A 181 -34.43 -2.13 -24.39
CA ASP A 181 -35.52 -1.17 -24.20
C ASP A 181 -35.18 0.29 -24.57
N ILE A 182 -33.91 0.59 -24.84
CA ILE A 182 -33.46 1.98 -25.10
C ILE A 182 -33.74 2.41 -26.55
N MET A 183 -33.96 1.47 -27.48
CA MET A 183 -34.26 1.78 -28.89
C MET A 183 -35.74 1.96 -29.22
N LYS A 184 -36.67 1.75 -28.28
CA LYS A 184 -38.12 1.91 -28.53
C LYS A 184 -38.71 3.22 -27.99
N ARG A 185 -37.93 4.03 -27.26
CA ARG A 185 -38.41 5.29 -26.65
C ARG A 185 -38.26 6.55 -27.52
N GLN A 186 -37.90 6.41 -28.80
CA GLN A 186 -37.81 7.53 -29.76
C GLN A 186 -38.97 7.60 -30.78
N SER A 187 -40.10 6.93 -30.55
CA SER A 187 -41.24 6.98 -31.49
C SER A 187 -42.62 7.14 -30.85
N GLN A 188 -42.77 8.10 -29.93
CA GLN A 188 -44.10 8.62 -29.60
C GLN A 188 -43.97 10.03 -29.01
N GLY A 189 -44.20 11.03 -29.85
CA GLY A 189 -44.55 12.39 -29.42
C GLY A 189 -46.06 12.52 -29.23
N PRO A 190 -46.50 13.57 -28.54
CA PRO A 190 -47.57 14.44 -28.98
C PRO A 190 -47.04 15.60 -29.83
#